data_AF-D2KWQ4-F1
#
_entry.id   AF-D2KWQ4-F1
#
_cell.length_a   1.000
_cell.length_b   1.000
_cell.length_c   1.000
_cell.angle_alpha   90.00
_cell.angle_beta   90.00
_cell.angle_gamma   90.00
#
_symmetry.space_group_name_H-M   'P 1'
#
loop_
_entity.id
_entity.type
_entity.pdbx_description
1 polymer ?
#
loop_
_entity_poly.entity_id
_entity_poly.type
_entity_poly.pdbx_seq_one_letter_code
_entity_poly.pdbx_strand_id
1 'polypeptide(L)'
;ENDINAQHPMDLRYMKFICPLLRLIDSWPHELLHDCKPVPFRDSRYLFLECVFVGVGGLLYIRSHYKVVPFLEIGQTYLTIFLSVVATQRVTIAWFKSFREVITDFVLKVHLFHFRHKTKYTENMYQRIYRLCSVFVAFIVVELSVGIFLFNLMPLLNNYKKGMFNQELPVGKIFEHSINYSLPFINCYTNLIGYIVMAVINMVFSYDCGVFFSSFDLCISVIVFHIWGHLKILDHSLRTFPTPVQMRGHQSGEAGDDLLTYTNEENIKVAAMLKDIIEYHGMIMRFITKTSEAFGPTLCLYYVFHQVSGCILLLECS
;
A
#
# COMPACT_ATOMS: atom_id res chain seq x y z
N GLU A 1 -17.10 -3.36 18.63
CA GLU A 1 -16.85 -3.26 20.09
C GLU A 1 -15.46 -2.73 20.40
N ASN A 2 -14.38 -3.26 19.79
CA ASN A 2 -13.00 -2.85 20.11
C ASN A 2 -12.61 -1.40 19.76
N ASP A 3 -13.28 -0.71 18.82
CA ASP A 3 -12.87 0.64 18.40
C ASP A 3 -13.52 1.79 19.20
N ILE A 4 -14.51 1.50 20.06
CA ILE A 4 -15.22 2.52 20.85
C ILE A 4 -14.28 3.14 21.91
N ASN A 5 -13.29 2.38 22.38
CA ASN A 5 -12.31 2.81 23.38
C ASN A 5 -10.96 3.22 22.77
N ALA A 6 -10.85 3.40 21.45
CA ALA A 6 -9.60 3.80 20.81
C ALA A 6 -9.17 5.21 21.28
N GLN A 7 -7.94 5.31 21.81
CA GLN A 7 -7.34 6.56 22.27
C GLN A 7 -6.38 7.15 21.23
N HIS A 8 -5.76 6.29 20.42
CA HIS A 8 -4.84 6.67 19.37
C HIS A 8 -5.27 6.11 18.00
N PRO A 9 -4.97 6.78 16.86
CA PRO A 9 -5.23 6.24 15.52
C PRO A 9 -4.71 4.81 15.29
N MET A 10 -3.60 4.45 15.94
CA MET A 10 -3.00 3.11 15.85
C MET A 10 -3.84 2.02 16.55
N ASP A 11 -4.78 2.37 17.42
CA ASP A 11 -5.66 1.41 18.08
C ASP A 11 -6.79 0.90 17.16
N LEU A 12 -7.02 1.62 16.06
CA LEU A 12 -8.07 1.31 15.10
C LEU A 12 -7.79 -0.03 14.41
N ARG A 13 -8.85 -0.82 14.21
CA ARG A 13 -8.73 -2.18 13.65
C ARG A 13 -7.95 -2.23 12.33
N TYR A 14 -8.22 -1.31 11.39
CA TYR A 14 -7.53 -1.31 10.11
C TYR A 14 -6.05 -0.90 10.24
N MET A 15 -5.71 0.01 11.16
CA MET A 15 -4.31 0.38 11.44
C MET A 15 -3.55 -0.79 12.09
N LYS A 16 -4.20 -1.58 12.93
CA LYS A 16 -3.63 -2.81 13.51
C LYS A 16 -3.26 -3.87 12.47
N PHE A 17 -3.77 -3.79 11.23
CA PHE A 17 -3.32 -4.62 10.11
C PHE A 17 -2.22 -3.95 9.29
N ILE A 18 -2.32 -2.64 9.05
CA ILE A 18 -1.34 -1.89 8.25
C ILE A 18 0.01 -1.80 8.96
N CYS A 19 0.02 -1.52 10.27
CA CYS A 19 1.27 -1.34 11.02
C CYS A 19 2.13 -2.61 10.98
N PRO A 20 1.63 -3.82 11.30
CA PRO A 20 2.43 -5.04 11.17
C PRO A 20 2.94 -5.29 9.76
N LEU A 21 2.14 -5.03 8.72
CA LEU A 21 2.57 -5.20 7.32
C LEU A 21 3.74 -4.28 6.97
N LEU A 22 3.68 -3.00 7.36
CA LEU A 22 4.79 -2.06 7.16
C LEU A 22 6.01 -2.36 8.05
N ARG A 23 5.81 -2.91 9.25
CA ARG A 23 6.91 -3.37 10.13
C ARG A 23 7.61 -4.60 9.56
N LEU A 24 6.87 -5.50 8.92
CA LEU A 24 7.39 -6.71 8.29
C LEU A 24 8.40 -6.35 7.18
N ILE A 25 8.27 -5.18 6.57
CA ILE A 25 9.17 -4.69 5.52
C ILE A 25 10.08 -3.55 5.99
N ASP A 26 10.24 -3.38 7.32
CA ASP A 26 11.09 -2.36 7.95
C ASP A 26 10.82 -0.92 7.43
N SER A 27 9.56 -0.67 7.02
CA SER A 27 9.12 0.62 6.48
C SER A 27 8.35 1.44 7.52
N TRP A 28 8.06 0.88 8.69
CA TRP A 28 7.41 1.62 9.76
C TRP A 28 8.40 2.58 10.46
N PRO A 29 8.07 3.85 10.68
CA PRO A 29 8.99 4.82 11.29
C PRO A 29 9.07 4.64 12.81
N HIS A 30 9.73 3.56 13.26
CA HIS A 30 9.86 3.17 14.66
C HIS A 30 10.44 4.28 15.56
N GLU A 31 11.47 4.98 15.08
CA GLU A 31 12.16 6.04 15.84
C GLU A 31 11.28 7.29 16.07
N LEU A 32 10.41 7.63 15.11
CA LEU A 32 9.59 8.84 15.16
C LEU A 32 8.27 8.63 15.90
N LEU A 33 7.75 7.40 15.90
CA LEU A 33 6.48 7.04 16.55
C LEU A 33 6.68 6.44 17.95
N HIS A 34 7.92 6.34 18.44
CA HIS A 34 8.28 5.75 19.74
C HIS A 34 7.60 4.39 20.00
N ASP A 35 7.52 3.57 18.95
CA ASP A 35 6.76 2.31 18.91
C ASP A 35 7.71 1.09 18.99
N CYS A 36 7.16 -0.11 19.18
CA CYS A 36 7.90 -1.35 19.42
C CYS A 36 9.07 -1.62 18.45
N LYS A 37 10.06 -2.37 18.95
CA LYS A 37 11.30 -2.76 18.27
C LYS A 37 11.05 -3.40 16.88
N PRO A 38 11.98 -3.20 15.92
CA PRO A 38 11.88 -3.84 14.60
C PRO A 38 11.85 -5.37 14.71
N VAL A 39 11.24 -6.01 13.72
CA VAL A 39 11.14 -7.48 13.67
C VAL A 39 12.54 -8.06 13.42
N PRO A 40 13.03 -9.01 14.25
CA PRO A 40 14.35 -9.59 14.06
C PRO A 40 14.47 -10.27 12.70
N PHE A 41 15.63 -10.17 12.06
CA PHE A 41 15.95 -10.72 10.73
C PHE A 41 15.16 -10.14 9.55
N ARG A 42 14.40 -9.06 9.75
CA ARG A 42 13.67 -8.37 8.67
C ARG A 42 14.14 -6.94 8.44
N ASP A 43 15.42 -6.67 8.70
CA ASP A 43 16.05 -5.38 8.39
C ASP A 43 15.98 -5.11 6.88
N SER A 44 15.68 -3.87 6.51
CA SER A 44 15.54 -3.45 5.12
C SER A 44 16.78 -3.77 4.26
N ARG A 45 17.99 -3.87 4.84
CA ARG A 45 19.20 -4.27 4.10
C ARG A 45 19.18 -5.74 3.70
N TYR A 46 18.70 -6.64 4.57
CA TYR A 46 18.56 -8.05 4.24
C TYR A 46 17.50 -8.26 3.15
N LEU A 47 16.35 -7.60 3.31
CA LEU A 47 15.26 -7.64 2.33
C LEU A 47 15.68 -7.06 0.97
N PHE A 48 16.55 -6.04 0.97
CA PHE A 48 17.14 -5.51 -0.26
C PHE A 48 18.04 -6.54 -0.95
N LEU A 49 18.93 -7.19 -0.19
CA LEU A 49 19.82 -8.23 -0.73
C LEU A 49 19.02 -9.43 -1.27
N GLU A 50 17.94 -9.80 -0.61
CA GLU A 50 17.02 -10.84 -1.06
C GLU A 50 16.40 -10.48 -2.42
N CYS A 51 15.79 -9.30 -2.55
CA CYS A 51 15.19 -8.85 -3.81
C CYS A 51 16.21 -8.80 -4.96
N VAL A 52 17.43 -8.31 -4.69
CA VAL A 52 18.53 -8.29 -5.68
C VAL A 52 18.96 -9.70 -6.06
N PHE A 53 19.07 -10.61 -5.08
CA PHE A 53 19.40 -12.01 -5.34
C PHE A 53 18.37 -12.67 -6.26
N VAL A 54 17.08 -12.45 -6.00
CA VAL A 54 15.99 -12.98 -6.83
C VAL A 54 16.07 -12.43 -8.26
N GLY A 55 16.24 -11.12 -8.42
CA GLY A 55 16.33 -10.48 -9.73
C GLY A 55 17.55 -10.92 -10.55
N VAL A 56 18.74 -10.95 -9.92
CA VAL A 56 19.97 -11.42 -10.56
C VAL A 56 19.89 -12.91 -10.89
N GLY A 57 19.33 -13.73 -10.00
CA GLY A 57 19.12 -15.16 -10.21
C GLY A 57 18.24 -15.45 -11.44
N GLY A 58 17.16 -14.68 -11.62
CA GLY A 58 16.30 -14.75 -12.80
C GLY A 58 17.03 -14.32 -14.08
N LEU A 59 17.82 -13.24 -14.04
CA LEU A 59 18.62 -12.80 -15.19
C LEU A 59 19.65 -13.85 -15.63
N LEU A 60 20.31 -14.49 -14.67
CA LEU A 60 21.25 -15.58 -14.94
C LEU A 60 20.55 -16.81 -15.53
N TYR A 61 19.34 -17.12 -15.07
CA TYR A 61 18.51 -18.19 -15.65
C TYR A 61 18.19 -17.92 -17.12
N ILE A 62 17.70 -16.72 -17.45
CA ILE A 62 17.42 -16.35 -18.85
C ILE A 62 18.70 -16.45 -19.67
N ARG A 63 19.81 -15.86 -19.23
CA ARG A 63 21.07 -15.86 -19.98
C ARG A 63 21.56 -17.28 -20.30
N SER A 64 21.42 -18.21 -19.36
CA SER A 64 21.89 -19.59 -19.52
C SER A 64 20.96 -20.46 -20.34
N HIS A 65 19.64 -20.21 -20.30
CA HIS A 65 18.63 -21.12 -20.85
C HIS A 65 17.76 -20.51 -21.97
N TYR A 66 18.04 -19.30 -22.45
CA TYR A 66 17.21 -18.60 -23.46
C TYR A 66 16.97 -19.37 -24.77
N LYS A 67 17.89 -20.27 -25.15
CA LYS A 67 17.78 -21.06 -26.40
C LYS A 67 16.95 -22.32 -26.26
N VAL A 68 16.70 -22.78 -25.04
CA VAL A 68 16.17 -24.12 -24.75
C VAL A 68 14.79 -24.05 -24.11
N VAL A 69 14.52 -22.99 -23.35
CA VAL A 69 13.28 -22.83 -22.58
C VAL A 69 12.15 -22.28 -23.46
N PRO A 70 10.92 -22.77 -23.31
CA PRO A 70 9.78 -22.29 -24.09
C PRO A 70 9.46 -20.82 -23.79
N PHE A 71 8.86 -20.14 -24.76
CA PHE A 71 8.53 -18.72 -24.69
C PHE A 71 7.75 -18.34 -23.42
N LEU A 72 6.77 -19.15 -23.02
CA LEU A 72 5.93 -18.91 -21.83
C LEU A 72 6.73 -18.89 -20.52
N GLU A 73 7.70 -19.80 -20.37
CA GLU A 73 8.55 -19.84 -19.17
C GLU A 73 9.53 -18.66 -19.12
N ILE A 74 10.00 -18.21 -20.30
CA ILE A 74 10.82 -17.01 -20.42
C ILE A 74 10.02 -15.76 -20.03
N GLY A 75 8.78 -15.65 -20.52
CA GLY A 75 7.88 -14.54 -20.19
C GLY A 75 7.58 -14.45 -18.69
N GLN A 76 7.24 -15.57 -18.05
CA GLN A 76 7.08 -15.65 -16.59
C GLN A 76 8.36 -15.24 -15.84
N THR A 77 9.53 -15.64 -16.32
CA THR A 77 10.80 -15.24 -15.70
C THR A 77 11.07 -13.74 -15.87
N TYR A 78 10.72 -13.14 -17.01
CA TYR A 78 10.77 -11.68 -17.15
C TYR A 78 9.83 -10.99 -16.15
N LEU A 79 8.61 -11.47 -15.97
CA LEU A 79 7.67 -10.93 -15.00
C LEU A 79 8.22 -10.97 -13.57
N THR A 80 8.82 -12.09 -13.15
CA THR A 80 9.42 -12.19 -11.80
C THR A 80 10.63 -11.27 -11.63
N ILE A 81 11.45 -11.07 -12.67
CA ILE A 81 12.53 -10.08 -12.66
C ILE A 81 11.97 -8.67 -12.50
N PHE A 82 10.95 -8.29 -13.27
CA PHE A 82 10.32 -6.97 -13.16
C PHE A 82 9.67 -6.76 -11.78
N LEU A 83 9.01 -7.78 -11.22
CA LEU A 83 8.49 -7.77 -9.86
C LEU A 83 9.62 -7.53 -8.84
N SER A 84 10.79 -8.16 -9.02
CA SER A 84 11.95 -7.97 -8.13
C SER A 84 12.51 -6.55 -8.19
N VAL A 85 12.49 -5.90 -9.36
CA VAL A 85 12.92 -4.49 -9.52
C VAL A 85 12.01 -3.57 -8.72
N VAL A 86 10.69 -3.75 -8.84
CA VAL A 86 9.73 -2.96 -8.08
C VAL A 86 9.84 -3.26 -6.59
N ALA A 87 9.96 -4.52 -6.18
CA ALA A 87 10.15 -4.90 -4.78
C ALA A 87 11.39 -4.26 -4.18
N THR A 88 12.52 -4.27 -4.91
CA THR A 88 13.76 -3.59 -4.53
C THR A 88 13.50 -2.10 -4.32
N GLN A 89 12.81 -1.47 -5.27
CA GLN A 89 12.45 -0.06 -5.15
C GLN A 89 11.60 0.21 -3.90
N ARG A 90 10.59 -0.63 -3.62
CA ARG A 90 9.74 -0.50 -2.42
C ARG A 90 10.53 -0.60 -1.12
N VAL A 91 11.45 -1.56 -1.01
CA VAL A 91 12.33 -1.68 0.17
C VAL A 91 13.17 -0.41 0.37
N THR A 92 13.69 0.18 -0.72
CA THR A 92 14.48 1.42 -0.61
C THR A 92 13.68 2.64 -0.20
N ILE A 93 12.35 2.66 -0.38
CA ILE A 93 11.48 3.77 0.07
C ILE A 93 11.65 4.02 1.58
N ALA A 94 11.78 2.94 2.36
CA ALA A 94 11.95 2.99 3.81
C ALA A 94 13.18 3.81 4.25
N TRP A 95 14.17 4.00 3.38
CA TRP A 95 15.40 4.74 3.67
C TRP A 95 15.22 6.25 3.48
N PHE A 96 14.20 6.68 2.74
CA PHE A 96 13.96 8.10 2.50
C PHE A 96 13.28 8.75 3.70
N LYS A 97 13.90 9.82 4.20
CA LYS A 97 13.36 10.62 5.30
C LYS A 97 11.99 11.20 4.96
N SER A 98 11.78 11.63 3.72
CA SER A 98 10.50 12.18 3.24
C SER A 98 9.33 11.21 3.45
N PHE A 99 9.52 9.93 3.16
CA PHE A 99 8.51 8.90 3.39
C PHE A 99 8.19 8.74 4.89
N ARG A 100 9.23 8.60 5.73
CA ARG A 100 9.05 8.46 7.18
C ARG A 100 8.33 9.66 7.79
N GLU A 101 8.65 10.87 7.33
CA GLU A 101 7.97 12.10 7.75
C GLU A 101 6.50 12.13 7.33
N VAL A 102 6.16 11.70 6.10
CA VAL A 102 4.77 11.63 5.63
C VAL A 102 3.95 10.65 6.45
N ILE A 103 4.46 9.45 6.75
CA ILE A 103 3.76 8.47 7.60
C ILE A 103 3.56 9.01 9.02
N THR A 104 4.57 9.70 9.56
CA THR A 104 4.50 10.30 10.89
C THR A 104 3.48 11.44 10.95
N ASP A 105 3.53 12.37 9.98
CA ASP A 105 2.57 13.47 9.85
C ASP A 105 1.15 12.93 9.63
N PHE A 106 1.00 11.85 8.85
CA PHE A 106 -0.27 11.17 8.65
C PHE A 106 -0.86 10.71 9.99
N VAL A 107 -0.13 9.88 10.74
CA VAL A 107 -0.62 9.26 11.99
C VAL A 107 -0.86 10.32 13.07
N LEU A 108 0.07 11.24 13.27
CA LEU A 108 0.04 12.15 14.42
C LEU A 108 -0.76 13.43 14.20
N LYS A 109 -0.89 13.92 12.96
CA LYS A 109 -1.46 15.25 12.69
C LYS A 109 -2.67 15.21 11.78
N VAL A 110 -2.57 14.49 10.66
CA VAL A 110 -3.58 14.57 9.60
C VAL A 110 -4.72 13.60 9.84
N HIS A 111 -4.47 12.41 10.37
CA HIS A 111 -5.47 11.38 10.53
C HIS A 111 -6.84 11.90 11.04
N LEU A 112 -7.93 11.58 10.34
CA LEU A 112 -9.29 12.09 10.63
C LEU A 112 -9.77 11.85 12.06
N PHE A 113 -9.21 10.84 12.73
CA PHE A 113 -9.43 10.57 14.15
C PHE A 113 -9.21 11.80 15.04
N HIS A 114 -8.21 12.64 14.75
CA HIS A 114 -7.91 13.85 15.51
C HIS A 114 -8.95 14.96 15.31
N PHE A 115 -9.77 14.86 14.27
CA PHE A 115 -10.78 15.86 13.91
C PHE A 115 -12.20 15.41 14.28
N ARG A 116 -12.39 14.16 14.70
CA ARG A 116 -13.70 13.51 14.89
C ARG A 116 -14.67 14.32 15.77
N HIS A 117 -14.14 14.98 16.81
CA HIS A 117 -14.91 15.74 17.80
C HIS A 117 -15.28 17.18 17.41
N LYS A 118 -14.85 17.67 16.24
CA LYS A 118 -15.11 19.09 15.87
C LYS A 118 -16.57 19.38 15.54
N THR A 119 -17.20 18.52 14.75
CA THR A 119 -18.60 18.70 14.33
C THR A 119 -19.27 17.34 14.09
N LYS A 120 -20.60 17.30 14.15
CA LYS A 120 -21.37 16.08 13.84
C LYS A 120 -21.11 15.56 12.42
N TYR A 121 -20.91 16.47 11.46
CA TYR A 121 -20.56 16.09 10.09
C TYR A 121 -19.18 15.44 10.00
N THR A 122 -18.19 15.99 10.72
CA THR A 122 -16.84 15.42 10.76
C THR A 122 -16.81 14.03 11.39
N GLU A 123 -17.56 13.80 12.47
CA GLU A 123 -17.71 12.47 13.06
C GLU A 123 -18.32 11.48 12.05
N ASN A 124 -19.41 11.86 11.39
CA ASN A 124 -20.04 11.02 10.35
C ASN A 124 -19.08 10.70 9.20
N MET A 125 -18.28 11.68 8.77
CA MET A 125 -17.29 11.50 7.72
C MET A 125 -16.17 10.56 8.18
N TYR A 126 -15.65 10.76 9.39
CA TYR A 126 -14.65 9.88 10.01
C TYR A 126 -15.16 8.43 10.03
N GLN A 127 -16.39 8.19 10.48
CA GLN A 127 -16.99 6.84 10.50
C GLN A 127 -17.11 6.22 9.10
N ARG A 128 -17.38 7.03 8.08
CA ARG A 128 -17.43 6.58 6.68
C ARG A 128 -16.05 6.19 6.16
N ILE A 129 -15.04 7.03 6.40
CA ILE A 129 -13.65 6.73 6.00
C ILE A 129 -13.12 5.52 6.76
N TYR A 130 -13.38 5.42 8.07
CA TYR A 130 -13.00 4.26 8.87
C TYR A 130 -13.54 2.95 8.27
N ARG A 131 -14.83 2.92 7.90
CA ARG A 131 -15.44 1.73 7.28
C ARG A 131 -14.83 1.43 5.92
N LEU A 132 -14.61 2.44 5.10
CA LEU A 132 -13.97 2.30 3.79
C LEU A 132 -12.57 1.70 3.92
N CYS A 133 -11.72 2.26 4.79
CA CYS A 133 -10.38 1.73 5.07
C CYS A 133 -10.44 0.29 5.58
N SER A 134 -11.36 -0.02 6.49
CA SER A 134 -11.48 -1.37 7.07
C SER A 134 -11.87 -2.42 6.03
N VAL A 135 -12.83 -2.12 5.15
CA VAL A 135 -13.23 -3.02 4.06
C VAL A 135 -12.09 -3.18 3.06
N PHE A 136 -11.43 -2.08 2.70
CA PHE A 136 -10.33 -2.10 1.74
C PHE A 136 -9.12 -2.90 2.24
N VAL A 137 -8.71 -2.72 3.51
CA VAL A 137 -7.66 -3.53 4.13
C VAL A 137 -8.02 -5.01 4.12
N ALA A 138 -9.25 -5.36 4.50
CA ALA A 138 -9.69 -6.75 4.49
C ALA A 138 -9.64 -7.36 3.08
N PHE A 139 -10.07 -6.61 2.07
CA PHE A 139 -9.99 -7.02 0.67
C PHE A 139 -8.54 -7.30 0.23
N ILE A 140 -7.62 -6.37 0.49
CA ILE A 140 -6.19 -6.52 0.13
C ILE A 140 -5.54 -7.72 0.82
N VAL A 141 -5.86 -7.96 2.10
CA VAL A 141 -5.32 -9.13 2.84
C VAL A 141 -5.80 -10.44 2.21
N VAL A 142 -7.07 -10.51 1.77
CA VAL A 142 -7.60 -11.68 1.07
C VAL A 142 -6.93 -11.84 -0.29
N GLU A 143 -6.81 -10.77 -1.07
CA GLU A 143 -6.17 -10.79 -2.39
C GLU A 143 -4.71 -11.25 -2.31
N LEU A 144 -3.95 -10.72 -1.34
CA LEU A 144 -2.57 -11.14 -1.06
C LEU A 144 -2.49 -12.64 -0.74
N SER A 145 -3.37 -13.12 0.15
CA SER A 145 -3.39 -14.52 0.57
C SER A 145 -3.70 -15.46 -0.59
N VAL A 146 -4.70 -15.11 -1.40
CA VAL A 146 -5.11 -15.88 -2.59
C VAL A 146 -4.02 -15.84 -3.65
N GLY A 147 -3.42 -14.67 -3.91
CA GLY A 147 -2.36 -14.49 -4.91
C GLY A 147 -1.14 -15.35 -4.61
N ILE A 148 -0.62 -15.29 -3.38
CA ILE A 148 0.54 -16.09 -2.96
C ILE A 148 0.25 -17.59 -3.05
N PHE A 149 -0.94 -17.99 -2.60
CA PHE A 149 -1.38 -19.39 -2.64
C PHE A 149 -1.44 -19.91 -4.08
N LEU A 150 -2.11 -19.19 -4.98
CA LEU A 150 -2.25 -19.60 -6.39
C LEU A 150 -0.91 -19.61 -7.13
N PHE A 151 -0.05 -18.62 -6.88
CA PHE A 151 1.26 -18.51 -7.52
C PHE A 151 2.16 -19.72 -7.23
N ASN A 152 2.11 -20.26 -6.00
CA ASN A 152 2.88 -21.43 -5.61
C ASN A 152 2.16 -22.75 -5.88
N LEU A 153 0.82 -22.76 -5.84
CA LEU A 153 0.03 -23.96 -6.10
C LEU A 153 0.08 -24.37 -7.57
N MET A 154 0.08 -23.42 -8.51
CA MET A 154 0.04 -23.72 -9.95
C MET A 154 1.20 -24.63 -10.43
N PRO A 155 2.49 -24.34 -10.15
CA PRO A 155 3.59 -25.23 -10.52
C PRO A 155 3.52 -26.58 -9.79
N LEU A 156 3.04 -26.60 -8.54
CA LEU A 156 2.84 -27.86 -7.80
C LEU A 156 1.80 -28.76 -8.50
N LEU A 157 0.67 -28.19 -8.91
CA LEU A 157 -0.37 -28.92 -9.64
C LEU A 157 0.11 -29.40 -11.01
N ASN A 158 0.91 -28.59 -11.72
CA ASN A 158 1.50 -28.99 -12.99
C ASN A 158 2.48 -30.15 -12.82
N ASN A 159 3.35 -30.09 -11.81
CA ASN A 159 4.26 -31.20 -11.47
C ASN A 159 3.49 -32.48 -11.12
N TYR A 160 2.41 -32.35 -10.35
CA TYR A 160 1.53 -33.48 -10.02
C TYR A 160 0.90 -34.09 -11.28
N LYS A 161 0.30 -33.27 -12.14
CA LYS A 161 -0.28 -33.71 -13.43
C LYS A 161 0.76 -34.36 -14.34
N LYS A 162 2.01 -33.90 -14.29
CA LYS A 162 3.12 -34.47 -15.07
C LYS A 162 3.65 -35.81 -14.52
N GLY A 163 3.19 -36.24 -13.34
CA GLY A 163 3.62 -37.48 -12.68
C GLY A 163 4.95 -37.36 -11.96
N MET A 164 5.41 -36.15 -11.62
CA MET A 164 6.75 -35.90 -11.05
C MET A 164 6.94 -36.43 -9.62
N PHE A 165 5.86 -36.85 -8.95
CA PHE A 165 5.87 -37.40 -7.59
C PHE A 165 5.68 -38.93 -7.54
N ASN A 166 5.72 -39.60 -8.69
CA ASN A 166 5.65 -41.07 -8.75
C ASN A 166 6.97 -41.70 -8.29
N GLN A 167 6.94 -43.00 -7.93
CA GLN A 167 8.14 -43.74 -7.50
C GLN A 167 9.27 -43.71 -8.55
N GLU A 168 8.92 -43.70 -9.84
CA GLU A 168 9.86 -43.52 -10.94
C GLU A 168 9.62 -42.16 -11.61
N LEU A 169 10.69 -41.37 -11.71
CA LEU A 169 10.66 -40.07 -12.38
C LEU A 169 10.49 -40.26 -13.89
N PRO A 170 9.52 -39.58 -14.53
CA PRO A 170 9.36 -39.65 -15.97
C PRO A 170 10.62 -39.13 -16.69
N VAL A 171 11.14 -39.95 -17.61
CA VAL A 171 12.42 -39.71 -18.31
C VAL A 171 12.40 -38.35 -19.03
N GLY A 172 13.41 -37.53 -18.76
CA GLY A 172 13.61 -36.24 -19.43
C GLY A 172 12.70 -35.10 -18.96
N LYS A 173 11.87 -35.30 -17.93
CA LYS A 173 11.07 -34.21 -17.34
C LYS A 173 11.80 -33.56 -16.16
N ILE A 174 11.60 -32.26 -16.02
CA ILE A 174 12.12 -31.44 -14.93
C ILE A 174 10.99 -30.89 -14.07
N PHE A 175 11.27 -30.62 -12.80
CA PHE A 175 10.34 -29.96 -11.90
C PHE A 175 10.14 -28.49 -12.29
N GLU A 176 8.89 -28.07 -12.42
CA GLU A 176 8.50 -26.66 -12.55
C GLU A 176 8.56 -25.95 -11.19
N HIS A 177 9.09 -24.74 -11.16
CA HIS A 177 9.16 -23.89 -9.98
C HIS A 177 8.33 -22.62 -10.19
N SER A 178 7.81 -22.05 -9.10
CA SER A 178 7.11 -20.74 -9.13
C SER A 178 8.06 -19.59 -9.49
N ILE A 179 9.33 -19.71 -9.08
CA ILE A 179 10.41 -18.80 -9.46
C ILE A 179 11.59 -19.64 -9.95
N ASN A 180 12.07 -19.33 -11.15
CA ASN A 180 13.16 -20.05 -11.81
C ASN A 180 14.50 -19.37 -11.52
N TYR A 181 15.45 -20.16 -11.04
CA TYR A 181 16.82 -19.73 -10.75
C TYR A 181 17.84 -20.64 -11.41
N SER A 182 18.99 -20.07 -11.77
CA SER A 182 20.18 -20.85 -12.12
C SER A 182 21.13 -20.92 -10.91
N LEU A 183 21.14 -22.04 -10.20
CA LEU A 183 22.02 -22.28 -9.06
C LEU A 183 23.17 -23.24 -9.44
N PRO A 184 24.44 -22.85 -9.24
CA PRO A 184 25.59 -23.63 -9.72
C PRO A 184 25.84 -24.94 -8.95
N PHE A 185 25.35 -25.08 -7.72
CA PHE A 185 25.70 -26.19 -6.83
C PHE A 185 24.53 -27.10 -6.41
N ILE A 186 23.29 -26.76 -6.78
CA ILE A 186 22.08 -27.49 -6.34
C ILE A 186 21.23 -27.82 -7.56
N ASN A 187 21.03 -29.11 -7.83
CA ASN A 187 20.15 -29.56 -8.92
C ASN A 187 18.70 -29.67 -8.44
N CYS A 188 18.00 -28.54 -8.42
CA CYS A 188 16.61 -28.43 -7.98
C CYS A 188 15.57 -28.84 -9.04
N TYR A 189 16.00 -29.10 -10.27
CA TYR A 189 15.13 -29.44 -11.39
C TYR A 189 14.95 -30.95 -11.58
N THR A 190 15.84 -31.78 -11.02
CA THR A 190 15.81 -33.24 -11.19
C THR A 190 15.69 -34.01 -9.87
N ASN A 191 16.12 -33.41 -8.76
CA ASN A 191 16.06 -34.05 -7.43
C ASN A 191 14.83 -33.57 -6.64
N LEU A 192 14.04 -34.51 -6.13
CA LEU A 192 12.85 -34.23 -5.32
C LEU A 192 13.16 -33.44 -4.03
N ILE A 193 14.26 -33.76 -3.34
CA ILE A 193 14.65 -33.03 -2.12
C ILE A 193 15.03 -31.59 -2.48
N GLY A 194 15.77 -31.42 -3.57
CA GLY A 194 16.11 -30.10 -4.11
C GLY A 194 14.87 -29.31 -4.52
N TYR A 195 13.88 -29.96 -5.10
CA TYR A 195 12.59 -29.37 -5.43
C TYR A 195 11.85 -28.86 -4.18
N ILE A 196 11.69 -29.70 -3.16
CA ILE A 196 10.96 -29.33 -1.93
C ILE A 196 11.62 -28.14 -1.24
N VAL A 197 12.95 -28.17 -1.10
CA VAL A 197 13.71 -27.05 -0.49
C VAL A 197 13.49 -25.75 -1.26
N MET A 198 13.58 -25.79 -2.60
CA MET A 198 13.35 -24.60 -3.42
C MET A 198 11.90 -24.14 -3.41
N ALA A 199 10.92 -25.05 -3.37
CA ALA A 199 9.51 -24.69 -3.26
C ALA A 199 9.21 -23.93 -1.96
N VAL A 200 9.81 -24.35 -0.84
CA VAL A 200 9.70 -23.64 0.45
C VAL A 200 10.35 -22.25 0.37
N ILE A 201 11.55 -22.15 -0.21
CA ILE A 201 12.24 -20.86 -0.41
C ILE A 201 11.39 -19.92 -1.28
N ASN A 202 10.86 -20.42 -2.40
CA ASN A 202 10.02 -19.64 -3.31
C ASN A 202 8.73 -19.18 -2.64
N MET A 203 8.16 -19.99 -1.74
CA MET A 203 6.97 -19.59 -0.98
C MET A 203 7.27 -18.38 -0.07
N VAL A 204 8.45 -18.36 0.57
CA VAL A 204 8.90 -17.21 1.37
C VAL A 204 9.10 -15.98 0.48
N PHE A 205 9.85 -16.11 -0.62
CA PHE A 205 10.10 -14.98 -1.53
C PHE A 205 8.82 -14.45 -2.19
N SER A 206 7.89 -15.33 -2.53
CA SER A 206 6.58 -14.93 -3.06
C SER A 206 5.76 -14.17 -2.01
N TYR A 207 5.81 -14.62 -0.75
CA TYR A 207 5.16 -13.93 0.35
C TYR A 207 5.74 -12.54 0.56
N ASP A 208 7.07 -12.43 0.65
CA ASP A 208 7.74 -11.14 0.86
C ASP A 208 7.50 -10.18 -0.30
N CYS A 209 7.57 -10.65 -1.55
CA CYS A 209 7.20 -9.89 -2.73
C CYS A 209 5.76 -9.36 -2.65
N GLY A 210 4.79 -10.23 -2.34
CA GLY A 210 3.39 -9.84 -2.20
C GLY A 210 3.18 -8.77 -1.12
N VAL A 211 3.88 -8.90 0.02
CA VAL A 211 3.83 -7.90 1.09
C VAL A 211 4.45 -6.57 0.65
N PHE A 212 5.59 -6.57 -0.06
CA PHE A 212 6.21 -5.33 -0.54
C PHE A 212 5.27 -4.53 -1.46
N PHE A 213 4.56 -5.21 -2.35
CA PHE A 213 3.58 -4.54 -3.23
C PHE A 213 2.39 -4.03 -2.41
N SER A 214 1.75 -4.93 -1.68
CA SER A 214 0.45 -4.67 -1.06
C SER A 214 0.54 -3.67 0.09
N SER A 215 1.61 -3.69 0.88
CA SER A 215 1.72 -2.85 2.09
C SER A 215 1.83 -1.36 1.77
N PHE A 216 2.66 -1.00 0.78
CA PHE A 216 2.81 0.38 0.37
C PHE A 216 1.56 0.89 -0.35
N ASP A 217 1.00 0.10 -1.26
CA ASP A 217 -0.20 0.49 -2.01
C ASP A 217 -1.41 0.64 -1.08
N LEU A 218 -1.52 -0.24 -0.08
CA LEU A 218 -2.51 -0.12 0.99
C LEU A 218 -2.32 1.14 1.82
N CYS A 219 -1.08 1.45 2.21
CA CYS A 219 -0.76 2.64 2.98
C CYS A 219 -1.12 3.93 2.23
N ILE A 220 -0.71 4.06 0.96
CA ILE A 220 -1.05 5.20 0.10
C ILE A 220 -2.56 5.32 -0.06
N SER A 221 -3.26 4.21 -0.31
CA SER A 221 -4.72 4.20 -0.50
C SER A 221 -5.44 4.73 0.74
N VAL A 222 -5.01 4.33 1.93
CA VAL A 222 -5.56 4.82 3.19
C VAL A 222 -5.27 6.32 3.38
N ILE A 223 -4.05 6.78 3.08
CA ILE A 223 -3.72 8.21 3.09
C ILE A 223 -4.66 8.99 2.16
N VAL A 224 -4.87 8.50 0.94
CA VAL A 224 -5.77 9.11 -0.05
C VAL A 224 -7.22 9.15 0.44
N PHE A 225 -7.73 8.08 1.07
CA PHE A 225 -9.07 8.07 1.64
C PHE A 225 -9.25 9.11 2.76
N HIS A 226 -8.23 9.29 3.60
CA HIS A 226 -8.25 10.35 4.62
C HIS A 226 -8.23 11.73 4.00
N ILE A 227 -7.36 11.99 3.01
CA ILE A 227 -7.33 13.25 2.26
C ILE A 227 -8.70 13.53 1.63
N TRP A 228 -9.31 12.53 0.99
CA TRP A 228 -10.65 12.66 0.42
C TRP A 228 -11.70 13.01 1.49
N GLY A 229 -11.65 12.39 2.67
CA GLY A 229 -12.50 12.75 3.80
C GLY A 229 -12.31 14.20 4.27
N HIS A 230 -11.06 14.66 4.37
CA HIS A 230 -10.75 16.06 4.69
C HIS A 230 -11.31 17.04 3.66
N LEU A 231 -11.15 16.75 2.37
CA LEU A 231 -11.70 17.57 1.29
C LEU A 231 -13.23 17.62 1.34
N LYS A 232 -13.90 16.52 1.71
CA LYS A 232 -15.36 16.50 1.91
C LYS A 232 -15.83 17.27 3.15
N ILE A 233 -15.02 17.33 4.20
CA ILE A 233 -15.28 18.20 5.36
C ILE A 233 -15.12 19.66 4.96
N LEU A 234 -14.06 19.99 4.21
CA LEU A 234 -13.83 21.35 3.72
C LEU A 234 -14.95 21.82 2.78
N ASP A 235 -15.37 21.00 1.81
CA ASP A 235 -16.50 21.29 0.91
C ASP A 235 -17.80 21.52 1.69
N HIS A 236 -18.06 20.72 2.73
CA HIS A 236 -19.21 20.94 3.60
C HIS A 236 -19.11 22.28 4.35
N SER A 237 -17.97 22.57 4.99
CA SER A 237 -17.75 23.83 5.70
C SER A 237 -17.93 25.07 4.82
N LEU A 238 -17.52 24.99 3.55
CA LEU A 238 -17.70 26.07 2.57
C LEU A 238 -19.18 26.22 2.16
N ARG A 239 -19.91 25.12 1.99
CA ARG A 239 -21.33 25.14 1.61
C ARG A 239 -22.27 25.55 2.74
N THR A 240 -21.91 25.23 3.98
CA THR A 240 -22.66 25.61 5.19
C THR A 240 -22.11 26.87 5.84
N PHE A 241 -21.31 27.65 5.10
CA PHE A 241 -20.78 28.90 5.62
C PHE A 241 -21.95 29.85 5.90
N PRO A 242 -22.07 30.40 7.11
CA PRO A 242 -23.25 31.12 7.54
C PRO A 242 -23.41 32.41 6.73
N THR A 243 -24.63 32.65 6.25
CA THR A 243 -25.01 33.96 5.68
C THR A 243 -25.32 34.97 6.79
N PRO A 244 -25.33 36.29 6.53
CA PRO A 244 -25.68 37.30 7.53
C PRO A 244 -27.02 37.00 8.22
N VAL A 245 -28.01 36.57 7.42
CA VAL A 245 -29.35 36.16 7.86
C VAL A 245 -29.31 34.95 8.82
N GLN A 246 -28.44 33.97 8.57
CA GLN A 246 -28.31 32.78 9.41
C GLN A 246 -27.60 33.07 10.74
N MET A 247 -26.68 34.05 10.78
CA MET A 247 -25.99 34.44 12.01
C MET A 247 -26.90 35.15 13.02
N ARG A 248 -27.87 35.95 12.56
CA ARG A 248 -28.81 36.67 13.43
C ARG A 248 -29.90 35.79 14.04
N GLY A 249 -30.10 34.59 13.50
CA GLY A 249 -31.26 33.75 13.84
C GLY A 249 -32.58 34.44 13.44
N HIS A 250 -33.73 33.80 13.70
CA HIS A 250 -35.06 34.40 13.53
C HIS A 250 -35.30 35.54 14.54
N GLN A 251 -34.45 36.58 14.56
CA GLN A 251 -34.78 37.84 15.20
C GLN A 251 -35.70 38.60 14.23
N SER A 252 -36.99 38.46 14.48
CA SER A 252 -38.06 39.24 13.89
C SER A 252 -37.84 40.72 14.19
N GLY A 253 -37.36 41.48 13.19
CA GLY A 253 -37.19 42.93 13.25
C GLY A 253 -36.85 43.50 11.88
N GLU A 254 -37.85 44.16 11.30
CA GLU A 254 -37.88 45.09 10.15
C GLU A 254 -36.97 44.84 8.94
N ALA A 255 -37.63 44.62 7.79
CA ALA A 255 -37.02 44.48 6.48
C ALA A 255 -36.41 45.82 6.02
N GLY A 256 -35.09 45.95 6.21
CA GLY A 256 -34.26 46.99 5.62
C GLY A 256 -33.02 46.39 4.95
N ASP A 257 -32.40 47.14 4.04
CA ASP A 257 -31.21 46.80 3.24
C ASP A 257 -30.01 46.29 4.09
N ASP A 258 -30.03 46.58 5.40
CA ASP A 258 -29.06 46.17 6.44
C ASP A 258 -29.09 44.68 6.83
N LEU A 259 -30.03 43.90 6.28
CA LEU A 259 -30.14 42.45 6.52
C LEU A 259 -29.18 41.62 5.65
N LEU A 260 -28.64 42.22 4.58
CA LEU A 260 -27.73 41.56 3.63
C LEU A 260 -26.25 41.84 3.92
N THR A 261 -25.97 42.82 4.78
CA THR A 261 -24.62 43.25 5.17
C THR A 261 -24.26 42.73 6.56
N TYR A 262 -23.04 42.23 6.74
CA TYR A 262 -22.54 41.82 8.05
C TYR A 262 -22.30 43.06 8.93
N THR A 263 -22.73 43.01 10.19
CA THR A 263 -22.33 44.00 11.19
C THR A 263 -20.84 43.90 11.51
N ASN A 264 -20.25 44.89 12.17
CA ASN A 264 -18.83 44.83 12.56
C ASN A 264 -18.50 43.62 13.45
N GLU A 265 -19.40 43.24 14.37
CA GLU A 265 -19.23 42.08 15.24
C GLU A 265 -19.38 40.76 14.47
N GLU A 266 -20.32 40.68 13.53
CA GLU A 266 -20.49 39.55 12.63
C GLU A 266 -19.26 39.40 11.72
N ASN A 267 -18.73 40.50 11.18
CA ASN A 267 -17.54 40.50 10.34
C ASN A 267 -16.32 39.92 11.06
N ILE A 268 -16.14 40.22 12.36
CA ILE A 268 -15.06 39.64 13.16
C ILE A 268 -15.23 38.11 13.26
N LYS A 269 -16.45 37.63 13.51
CA LYS A 269 -16.76 36.19 13.60
C LYS A 269 -16.60 35.49 12.25
N VAL A 270 -17.11 36.08 11.18
CA VAL A 270 -16.95 35.61 9.78
C VAL A 270 -15.48 35.52 9.42
N ALA A 271 -14.69 36.54 9.73
CA ALA A 271 -13.26 36.56 9.45
C ALA A 271 -12.51 35.45 10.20
N ALA A 272 -12.85 35.20 11.47
CA ALA A 272 -12.29 34.10 12.23
C ALA A 272 -12.64 32.72 11.64
N MET A 273 -13.91 32.50 11.27
CA MET A 273 -14.34 31.27 10.61
C MET A 273 -13.66 31.05 9.24
N LEU A 274 -13.53 32.11 8.46
CA LEU A 274 -12.86 32.05 7.16
C LEU A 274 -11.38 31.73 7.33
N LYS A 275 -10.73 32.32 8.34
CA LYS A 275 -9.35 32.01 8.70
C LYS A 275 -9.19 30.52 9.04
N ASP A 276 -10.07 29.95 9.85
CA ASP A 276 -10.03 28.51 10.20
C ASP A 276 -10.16 27.62 8.96
N ILE A 277 -11.05 27.98 8.02
CA ILE A 277 -11.24 27.25 6.75
C ILE A 277 -9.97 27.33 5.89
N ILE A 278 -9.37 28.51 5.76
CA ILE A 278 -8.13 28.72 4.99
C ILE A 278 -6.97 27.94 5.61
N GLU A 279 -6.83 27.96 6.94
CA GLU A 279 -5.80 27.19 7.65
C GLU A 279 -6.00 25.68 7.48
N TYR A 280 -7.24 25.20 7.55
CA TYR A 280 -7.57 23.80 7.32
C TYR A 280 -7.28 23.37 5.87
N HIS A 281 -7.66 24.17 4.88
CA HIS A 281 -7.31 23.93 3.48
C HIS A 281 -5.78 23.92 3.28
N GLY A 282 -5.07 24.88 3.86
CA GLY A 282 -3.62 24.96 3.80
C GLY A 282 -2.93 23.74 4.42
N MET A 283 -3.47 23.19 5.51
CA MET A 283 -3.00 21.93 6.10
C MET A 283 -3.15 20.76 5.14
N ILE A 284 -4.32 20.62 4.50
CA ILE A 284 -4.60 19.55 3.52
C ILE A 284 -3.65 19.67 2.33
N MET A 285 -3.52 20.86 1.73
CA MET A 285 -2.67 21.07 0.55
C MET A 285 -1.20 20.79 0.84
N ARG A 286 -0.68 21.27 1.98
CA ARG A 286 0.70 20.96 2.40
C ARG A 286 0.94 19.46 2.53
N PHE A 287 -0.03 18.72 3.08
CA PHE A 287 0.10 17.28 3.23
C PHE A 287 0.01 16.54 1.88
N ILE A 288 -0.87 16.98 0.97
CA ILE A 288 -0.94 16.46 -0.40
C ILE A 288 0.39 16.65 -1.12
N THR A 289 0.97 17.85 -1.06
CA THR A 289 2.27 18.14 -1.69
C THR A 289 3.37 17.24 -1.15
N LYS A 290 3.52 17.14 0.18
CA LYS A 290 4.51 16.24 0.80
C LYS A 290 4.31 14.78 0.40
N THR A 291 3.06 14.31 0.36
CA THR A 291 2.72 12.95 -0.04
C THR A 291 3.11 12.70 -1.51
N SER A 292 2.80 13.64 -2.40
CA SER A 292 3.16 13.56 -3.82
C SER A 292 4.67 13.57 -4.05
N GLU A 293 5.42 14.36 -3.30
CA GLU A 293 6.89 14.38 -3.38
C GLU A 293 7.50 13.06 -2.90
N ALA A 294 6.97 12.47 -1.82
CA ALA A 294 7.47 11.20 -1.27
C ALA A 294 7.12 9.98 -2.14
N PHE A 295 5.90 9.93 -2.69
CA PHE A 295 5.41 8.75 -3.42
C PHE A 295 5.40 8.90 -4.95
N GLY A 296 5.51 10.11 -5.49
CA GLY A 296 5.41 10.37 -6.93
C GLY A 296 6.39 9.56 -7.79
N PRO A 297 7.70 9.56 -7.50
CA PRO A 297 8.68 8.75 -8.25
C PRO A 297 8.38 7.25 -8.18
N THR A 298 7.94 6.76 -7.02
CA THR A 298 7.53 5.36 -6.80
C THR A 298 6.35 4.99 -7.70
N LEU A 299 5.32 5.83 -7.74
CA LEU A 299 4.14 5.59 -8.57
C LEU A 299 4.49 5.58 -10.06
N CYS A 300 5.41 6.45 -10.50
CA CYS A 300 5.89 6.46 -11.88
C CYS A 300 6.53 5.12 -12.27
N LEU A 301 7.47 4.60 -11.47
CA LEU A 301 8.09 3.30 -11.73
C LEU A 301 7.03 2.17 -11.72
N TYR A 302 6.08 2.25 -10.80
CA TYR A 302 5.01 1.27 -10.70
C TYR A 302 4.09 1.25 -11.93
N TYR A 303 3.78 2.41 -12.52
CA TYR A 303 3.04 2.49 -13.77
C TYR A 303 3.82 1.90 -14.95
N VAL A 304 5.13 2.16 -15.04
CA VAL A 304 5.99 1.56 -16.07
C VAL A 304 6.00 0.04 -15.93
N PHE A 305 6.10 -0.47 -14.71
CA PHE A 305 6.00 -1.90 -14.44
C PHE A 305 4.68 -2.51 -14.94
N HIS A 306 3.54 -1.88 -14.63
CA HIS A 306 2.23 -2.36 -15.07
C HIS A 306 2.09 -2.34 -16.60
N GLN A 307 2.60 -1.30 -17.26
CA GLN A 307 2.59 -1.21 -18.71
C GLN A 307 3.40 -2.33 -19.35
N VAL A 308 4.64 -2.56 -18.88
CA VAL A 308 5.51 -3.60 -19.42
C VAL A 308 4.95 -4.99 -19.14
N SER A 309 4.50 -5.25 -17.91
CA SER A 309 3.93 -6.54 -17.52
C SER A 309 2.64 -6.84 -18.26
N GLY A 310 1.78 -5.83 -18.46
CA GLY A 310 0.58 -5.95 -19.26
C GLY A 310 0.88 -6.35 -20.70
N CYS A 311 1.88 -5.72 -21.33
CA CYS A 311 2.31 -6.10 -22.68
C CYS A 311 2.83 -7.55 -22.75
N ILE A 312 3.62 -7.99 -21.77
CA ILE A 312 4.15 -9.37 -21.71
C ILE A 312 2.99 -10.37 -21.56
N LEU A 313 2.08 -10.13 -20.62
CA LEU A 313 0.92 -11.00 -20.39
C LEU A 313 0.00 -11.08 -21.61
N LEU A 314 -0.20 -9.97 -22.33
CA LEU A 314 -0.97 -9.97 -23.57
C LEU A 314 -0.30 -10.80 -24.67
N LEU A 315 1.03 -10.77 -24.74
CA LEU A 315 1.80 -11.54 -25.71
C LEU A 315 1.83 -13.04 -25.35
N GLU A 316 1.78 -13.38 -24.07
CA GLU A 316 1.59 -14.78 -23.63
C GLU A 316 0.18 -15.32 -23.92
N CYS A 317 -0.82 -14.44 -23.98
CA CYS A 317 -2.21 -14.81 -24.29
C CYS A 317 -2.51 -14.88 -25.80
N SER A 318 -1.67 -14.30 -26.65
CA SER A 318 -1.86 -14.21 -28.11
C SER A 318 -1.28 -15.42 -28.84
#